data_AF-A0A9W8WPP1-F1
#
_entry.id   AF-A0A9W8WPP1-F1
#
_cell.length_a   1.000
_cell.length_b   1.000
_cell.length_c   1.000
_cell.angle_alpha   90.00
_cell.angle_beta   90.00
_cell.angle_gamma   90.00
#
_symmetry.space_group_name_H-M   'P 1'
#
loop_
_entity.id
_entity.type
_entity.pdbx_description
1 polymer ?
#
loop_
_entity_poly.entity_id
_entity_poly.type
_entity_poly.pdbx_seq_one_letter_code
_entity_poly.pdbx_strand_id
1 'polypeptide(L)'
;MASSAHPHTSPELICTAPPSEQSSTSATSPTGTANISAREYIYFLPYPIPKETPVPYTPGLSTTNPLNLPPTPFEPTSTLVLTSPGKTFVDLRYLKPVKLGESALPNAGETKRLEWGFAGTSKSEAMAEAHPKFEAYGHWVWTHWLDSRAAVGQEIARDEGDMYDLGEGLFLEHGHAFHPHLGRVAGHEELWRDVPVLSTGASAENGEERKVCVLLRCEDREQGIRGVVIRVGRYCQGILQFGEVTTTERWEFDVEDKDDVQEEKKWKRTARTGDAFLPCAVTFRTEVVQLGGRVRHGGIEWVTEEVWAWN
;
A
#
# COMPACT_ATOMS: atom_id res chain seq x y z
N MET A 1 11.18 52.69 2.48
CA MET A 1 10.64 51.63 1.61
C MET A 1 10.06 50.56 2.51
N ALA A 2 8.73 50.46 2.59
CA ALA A 2 8.04 49.49 3.44
C ALA A 2 7.96 48.16 2.69
N SER A 3 8.51 47.10 3.27
CA SER A 3 8.42 45.73 2.78
C SER A 3 7.00 45.22 3.01
N SER A 4 6.26 45.00 1.93
CA SER A 4 4.96 44.32 1.95
C SER A 4 5.20 42.86 2.31
N ALA A 5 4.99 42.50 3.58
CA ALA A 5 4.85 41.12 4.00
C ALA A 5 3.45 40.66 3.60
N HIS A 6 3.33 39.94 2.48
CA HIS A 6 2.11 39.20 2.19
C HIS A 6 1.99 38.06 3.21
N PRO A 7 0.86 37.95 3.93
CA PRO A 7 0.65 36.82 4.81
C PRO A 7 0.52 35.56 3.96
N HIS A 8 1.42 34.60 4.15
CA HIS A 8 1.23 33.24 3.65
C HIS A 8 0.07 32.62 4.42
N THR A 9 -1.15 32.76 3.90
CA THR A 9 -2.30 31.98 4.34
C THR A 9 -2.06 30.53 3.94
N SER A 10 -1.84 29.66 4.92
CA SER A 10 -1.82 28.21 4.70
C SER A 10 -3.14 27.79 4.03
N PRO A 11 -3.11 26.97 2.97
CA PRO A 11 -4.32 26.54 2.29
C PRO A 11 -5.24 25.78 3.26
N GLU A 12 -6.52 26.16 3.27
CA GLU A 12 -7.54 25.54 4.14
C GLU A 12 -7.98 24.18 3.58
N LEU A 13 -8.24 23.22 4.47
CA LEU A 13 -8.81 21.92 4.11
C LEU A 13 -10.33 22.03 3.98
N ILE A 14 -10.86 21.86 2.77
CA ILE A 14 -12.29 21.95 2.50
C ILE A 14 -12.85 20.55 2.21
N CYS A 15 -13.83 20.10 3.00
CA CYS A 15 -14.55 18.84 2.78
C CYS A 15 -15.98 19.15 2.33
N THR A 16 -16.41 18.62 1.19
CA THR A 16 -17.77 18.80 0.68
C THR A 16 -18.45 17.46 0.44
N ALA A 17 -19.76 17.40 0.71
CA ALA A 17 -20.62 16.26 0.39
C ALA A 17 -20.64 16.01 -1.14
N PRO A 18 -21.00 14.78 -1.58
CA PRO A 18 -21.22 14.52 -3.00
C PRO A 18 -22.27 15.47 -3.61
N PRO A 19 -22.12 15.88 -4.88
CA PRO A 19 -23.10 16.74 -5.54
C PRO A 19 -24.47 16.06 -5.63
N SER A 20 -25.54 16.82 -5.37
CA SER A 20 -26.94 16.35 -5.27
C SER A 20 -27.53 15.85 -6.61
N GLU A 21 -26.86 16.10 -7.73
CA GLU A 21 -27.34 15.80 -9.08
C GLU A 21 -26.27 15.05 -9.88
N GLN A 22 -26.28 13.72 -9.79
CA GLN A 22 -25.97 12.85 -10.92
C GLN A 22 -26.59 11.48 -10.69
N SER A 23 -27.32 11.05 -11.72
CA SER A 23 -28.04 9.79 -11.85
C SER A 23 -27.30 8.61 -11.22
N SER A 24 -28.06 7.77 -10.55
CA SER A 24 -27.72 6.44 -10.04
C SER A 24 -26.89 5.61 -11.03
N THR A 25 -25.58 5.80 -11.08
CA THR A 25 -24.68 4.67 -11.26
C THR A 25 -24.70 3.95 -9.93
N SER A 26 -25.52 2.90 -9.83
CA SER A 26 -25.43 1.96 -8.72
C SER A 26 -23.98 1.48 -8.67
N ALA A 27 -23.20 2.04 -7.74
CA ALA A 27 -21.86 1.54 -7.45
C ALA A 27 -22.04 0.07 -7.13
N THR A 28 -21.57 -0.79 -8.02
CA THR A 28 -21.64 -2.24 -7.82
C THR A 28 -20.95 -2.52 -6.50
N SER A 29 -21.66 -3.15 -5.56
CA SER A 29 -21.05 -3.56 -4.29
C SER A 29 -19.76 -4.33 -4.61
N PRO A 30 -18.61 -3.96 -4.02
CA PRO A 30 -17.38 -4.65 -4.31
C PRO A 30 -17.53 -6.14 -3.96
N THR A 31 -17.13 -7.01 -4.88
CA THR A 31 -17.25 -8.47 -4.74
C THR A 31 -16.02 -9.10 -4.08
N GLY A 32 -14.97 -8.31 -3.85
CA GLY A 32 -13.74 -8.75 -3.20
C GLY A 32 -13.73 -8.55 -1.69
N THR A 33 -12.79 -9.22 -1.03
CA THR A 33 -12.40 -8.96 0.36
C THR A 33 -11.28 -7.92 0.42
N ALA A 34 -11.33 -7.06 1.44
CA ALA A 34 -10.19 -6.22 1.81
C ALA A 34 -9.07 -7.09 2.40
N ASN A 35 -7.83 -6.71 2.18
CA ASN A 35 -6.67 -7.45 2.67
C ASN A 35 -5.53 -6.50 3.05
N ILE A 36 -4.69 -6.93 4.00
CA ILE A 36 -3.45 -6.28 4.38
C ILE A 36 -2.37 -7.35 4.33
N SER A 37 -1.30 -7.09 3.59
CA SER A 37 -0.15 -8.00 3.52
C SER A 37 1.11 -7.27 3.96
N ALA A 38 1.92 -7.92 4.79
CA ALA A 38 3.26 -7.48 5.14
C ALA A 38 4.27 -8.43 4.51
N ARG A 39 5.37 -7.89 3.98
CA ARG A 39 6.44 -8.73 3.42
C ARG A 39 7.40 -9.15 4.53
N GLU A 40 7.61 -10.46 4.63
CA GLU A 40 8.51 -11.10 5.60
C GLU A 40 9.95 -11.17 5.10
N TYR A 41 10.13 -11.40 3.80
CA TYR A 41 11.44 -11.32 3.13
C TYR A 41 11.31 -11.17 1.62
N ILE A 42 12.44 -10.84 1.00
CA ILE A 42 12.65 -10.91 -0.45
C ILE A 42 13.99 -11.58 -0.77
N TYR A 43 14.01 -12.47 -1.76
CA TYR A 43 15.21 -12.94 -2.43
C TYR A 43 15.20 -12.50 -3.89
N PHE A 44 16.36 -12.08 -4.40
CA PHE A 44 16.55 -11.90 -5.83
C PHE A 44 17.15 -13.15 -6.45
N LEU A 45 16.52 -13.61 -7.53
CA LEU A 45 16.88 -14.80 -8.27
C LEU A 45 17.48 -14.43 -9.64
N PRO A 46 18.34 -15.27 -10.22
CA PRO A 46 18.78 -15.09 -11.59
C PRO A 46 17.59 -15.07 -12.56
N TYR A 47 17.73 -14.31 -13.64
CA TYR A 47 16.76 -14.28 -14.74
C TYR A 47 17.49 -14.46 -16.08
N PRO A 48 17.09 -15.43 -16.93
CA PRO A 48 16.14 -16.50 -16.60
C PRO A 48 16.67 -17.39 -15.47
N ILE A 49 15.77 -18.01 -14.71
CA ILE A 49 16.15 -18.94 -13.65
C ILE A 49 16.86 -20.16 -14.27
N PRO A 50 17.94 -20.70 -13.67
CA PRO A 50 18.60 -21.87 -14.23
C PRO A 50 17.64 -23.05 -14.37
N LYS A 51 17.78 -23.80 -15.46
CA LYS A 51 16.98 -25.01 -15.71
C LYS A 51 17.07 -25.96 -14.51
N GLU A 52 15.96 -26.62 -14.18
CA GLU A 52 15.84 -27.57 -13.04
C GLU A 52 15.88 -26.92 -11.65
N THR A 53 15.97 -25.59 -11.55
CA THR A 53 15.78 -24.89 -10.28
C THR A 53 14.33 -25.10 -9.81
N PRO A 54 14.10 -25.60 -8.58
CA PRO A 54 12.75 -25.74 -8.05
C PRO A 54 12.12 -24.34 -7.90
N VAL A 55 10.86 -24.22 -8.30
CA VAL A 55 10.03 -23.04 -8.09
C VAL A 55 8.78 -23.47 -7.33
N PRO A 56 8.42 -22.81 -6.23
CA PRO A 56 9.24 -21.83 -5.51
C PRO A 56 10.53 -22.44 -4.91
N TYR A 57 11.57 -21.62 -4.84
CA TYR A 57 12.93 -21.99 -4.46
C TYR A 57 13.16 -21.93 -2.94
N THR A 58 12.76 -20.83 -2.30
CA THR A 58 13.10 -20.54 -0.89
C THR A 58 12.56 -21.55 0.13
N PRO A 59 11.42 -22.25 -0.06
CA PRO A 59 11.00 -23.30 0.89
C PRO A 59 11.97 -24.49 0.94
N GLY A 60 12.80 -24.68 -0.09
CA GLY A 60 13.82 -25.73 -0.15
C GLY A 60 15.19 -25.32 0.37
N LEU A 61 15.41 -24.03 0.67
CA LEU A 61 16.74 -23.43 0.86
C LEU A 61 17.58 -24.11 1.95
N SER A 62 16.95 -24.55 3.03
CA SER A 62 17.62 -25.23 4.15
C SER A 62 18.17 -26.62 3.80
N THR A 63 17.67 -27.22 2.72
CA THR A 63 18.06 -28.57 2.28
C THR A 63 18.82 -28.55 0.96
N THR A 64 18.47 -27.66 0.04
CA THR A 64 19.03 -27.58 -1.31
C THR A 64 19.22 -26.11 -1.69
N ASN A 65 20.48 -25.67 -1.85
CA ASN A 65 20.80 -24.28 -2.18
C ASN A 65 21.79 -24.14 -3.37
N PRO A 66 21.43 -24.62 -4.58
CA PRO A 66 22.31 -24.60 -5.75
C PRO A 66 22.61 -23.18 -6.26
N LEU A 67 21.74 -22.20 -5.95
CA LEU A 67 21.97 -20.80 -6.30
C LEU A 67 22.87 -20.06 -5.30
N ASN A 68 23.31 -20.73 -4.22
CA ASN A 68 24.13 -20.16 -3.17
C ASN A 68 23.57 -18.84 -2.60
N LEU A 69 22.25 -18.78 -2.40
CA LEU A 69 21.61 -17.64 -1.75
C LEU A 69 21.97 -17.62 -0.26
N PRO A 70 21.98 -16.45 0.40
CA PRO A 70 22.13 -16.38 1.85
C PRO A 70 21.15 -17.33 2.55
N PRO A 71 21.57 -18.13 3.54
CA PRO A 71 20.68 -19.12 4.17
C PRO A 71 19.64 -18.49 5.10
N THR A 72 19.86 -17.24 5.50
CA THR A 72 18.96 -16.49 6.39
C THR A 72 18.23 -15.44 5.57
N PRO A 73 16.88 -15.47 5.51
CA PRO A 73 16.11 -14.47 4.80
C PRO A 73 16.30 -13.09 5.44
N PHE A 74 16.18 -12.06 4.61
CA PHE A 74 16.26 -10.68 5.05
C PHE A 74 15.19 -9.84 4.36
N GLU A 75 14.67 -8.86 5.09
CA GLU A 75 13.70 -7.90 4.60
C GLU A 75 14.28 -6.48 4.80
N PRO A 76 14.75 -5.81 3.74
CA PRO A 76 15.36 -4.48 3.83
C PRO A 76 14.37 -3.37 4.14
N THR A 77 13.07 -3.63 4.01
CA THR A 77 12.03 -2.60 4.06
C THR A 77 10.95 -2.93 5.08
N SER A 78 10.26 -1.92 5.59
CA SER A 78 8.97 -2.11 6.23
C SER A 78 7.91 -2.00 5.13
N THR A 79 7.66 -3.12 4.47
CA THR A 79 6.69 -3.22 3.37
C THR A 79 5.32 -3.59 3.90
N LEU A 80 4.32 -2.83 3.48
CA LEU A 80 2.92 -3.09 3.77
C LEU A 80 2.08 -2.73 2.56
N VAL A 81 1.19 -3.65 2.18
CA VAL A 81 0.22 -3.48 1.10
C VAL A 81 -1.16 -3.41 1.72
N LEU A 82 -1.93 -2.37 1.36
CA LEU A 82 -3.35 -2.30 1.65
C LEU A 82 -4.12 -2.53 0.36
N THR A 83 -5.04 -3.48 0.35
CA THR A 83 -5.91 -3.78 -0.80
C THR A 83 -7.38 -3.59 -0.40
N SER A 84 -8.10 -2.75 -1.15
CA SER A 84 -9.52 -2.52 -0.95
C SER A 84 -10.37 -3.69 -1.46
N PRO A 85 -11.62 -3.83 -1.00
CA PRO A 85 -12.60 -4.77 -1.59
C PRO A 85 -12.73 -4.63 -3.12
N GLY A 86 -12.67 -3.41 -3.64
CA GLY A 86 -12.63 -3.10 -5.07
C GLY A 86 -11.32 -3.45 -5.79
N LYS A 87 -10.38 -4.14 -5.13
CA LYS A 87 -9.07 -4.55 -5.66
C LYS A 87 -8.15 -3.40 -6.07
N THR A 88 -8.38 -2.20 -5.53
CA THR A 88 -7.35 -1.14 -5.59
C THR A 88 -6.38 -1.35 -4.45
N PHE A 89 -5.08 -1.27 -4.74
CA PHE A 89 -4.04 -1.45 -3.74
C PHE A 89 -3.10 -0.24 -3.64
N VAL A 90 -2.41 -0.15 -2.51
CA VAL A 90 -1.25 0.71 -2.30
C VAL A 90 -0.16 -0.09 -1.59
N ASP A 91 1.00 -0.23 -2.24
CA ASP A 91 2.22 -0.87 -1.72
C ASP A 91 3.24 0.22 -1.38
N LEU A 92 3.64 0.30 -0.11
CA LEU A 92 4.69 1.21 0.35
C LEU A 92 5.83 0.45 1.02
N ARG A 93 7.03 0.60 0.47
CA ARG A 93 8.26 -0.05 0.91
C ARG A 93 9.21 1.00 1.48
N TYR A 94 9.19 1.16 2.81
CA TYR A 94 10.11 2.09 3.49
C TYR A 94 11.39 1.39 3.89
N LEU A 95 12.57 1.94 3.57
CA LEU A 95 13.85 1.37 4.00
C LEU A 95 13.94 1.32 5.53
N LYS A 96 14.29 0.16 6.07
CA LYS A 96 14.70 0.01 7.48
C LYS A 96 15.99 0.81 7.73
N PRO A 97 16.30 1.14 9.00
CA PRO A 97 17.50 1.91 9.32
C PRO A 97 18.75 1.17 8.85
N VAL A 98 19.62 1.86 8.11
CA VAL A 98 20.91 1.33 7.67
C VAL A 98 22.08 2.04 8.36
N LYS A 99 21.85 3.25 8.89
CA LYS A 99 22.84 4.01 9.64
C LYS A 99 22.49 4.09 11.12
N LEU A 100 23.53 4.14 11.96
CA LEU A 100 23.37 4.42 13.38
C LEU A 100 22.68 5.78 13.58
N GLY A 101 21.63 5.81 14.40
CA GLY A 101 20.87 7.03 14.71
C GLY A 101 19.68 7.31 13.79
N GLU A 102 19.46 6.51 12.74
CA GLU A 102 18.22 6.59 11.96
C GLU A 102 17.03 6.06 12.77
N SER A 103 15.89 6.75 12.69
CA SER A 103 14.62 6.28 13.25
C SER A 103 14.17 4.98 12.59
N ALA A 104 13.40 4.16 13.30
CA ALA A 104 12.88 2.89 12.78
C ALA A 104 12.23 3.02 11.39
N LEU A 105 11.41 4.06 11.20
CA LEU A 105 10.79 4.43 9.92
C LEU A 105 11.02 5.93 9.64
N PRO A 106 11.09 6.36 8.36
CA PRO A 106 11.10 7.78 8.03
C PRO A 106 9.79 8.41 8.47
N ASN A 107 9.82 9.58 9.11
CA ASN A 107 8.59 10.28 9.51
C ASN A 107 8.78 11.81 9.54
N ALA A 108 9.93 12.30 9.08
CA ALA A 108 10.26 13.72 8.99
C ALA A 108 10.36 14.20 7.53
N GLY A 109 9.88 13.39 6.57
CA GLY A 109 9.87 13.73 5.14
C GLY A 109 11.06 13.18 4.36
N GLU A 110 11.83 12.22 4.89
CA GLU A 110 13.07 11.71 4.28
C GLU A 110 12.82 10.94 2.97
N THR A 111 12.72 11.65 1.84
CA THR A 111 12.37 11.08 0.51
C THR A 111 13.25 9.90 0.08
N LYS A 112 14.54 9.91 0.44
CA LYS A 112 15.48 8.82 0.12
C LYS A 112 15.22 7.52 0.87
N ARG A 113 14.31 7.51 1.86
CA ARG A 113 13.94 6.32 2.64
C ARG A 113 12.69 5.61 2.09
N LEU A 114 12.12 6.09 0.99
CA LEU A 114 11.18 5.31 0.18
C LEU A 114 11.99 4.47 -0.82
N GLU A 115 11.93 3.14 -0.71
CA GLU A 115 12.56 2.21 -1.66
C GLU A 115 11.73 2.10 -2.93
N TRP A 116 10.42 1.94 -2.74
CA TRP A 116 9.41 1.92 -3.79
C TRP A 116 8.05 2.23 -3.18
N GLY A 117 7.22 2.99 -3.88
CA GLY A 117 5.81 3.16 -3.55
C GLY A 117 4.98 3.19 -4.81
N PHE A 118 3.91 2.40 -4.85
CA PHE A 118 3.05 2.32 -6.02
C PHE A 118 1.62 1.95 -5.63
N ALA A 119 0.69 2.29 -6.50
CA ALA A 119 -0.73 2.03 -6.31
C ALA A 119 -1.39 1.70 -7.66
N GLY A 120 -2.42 0.88 -7.62
CA GLY A 120 -3.01 0.32 -8.83
C GLY A 120 -4.14 -0.63 -8.55
N THR A 121 -4.45 -1.50 -9.52
CA THR A 121 -5.46 -2.55 -9.39
C THR A 121 -4.83 -3.92 -9.51
N SER A 122 -5.29 -4.89 -8.73
CA SER A 122 -4.85 -6.28 -8.81
C SER A 122 -5.91 -7.18 -9.43
N LYS A 123 -5.44 -8.22 -10.13
CA LYS A 123 -6.27 -9.31 -10.64
C LYS A 123 -5.55 -10.63 -10.40
N SER A 124 -6.29 -11.67 -10.07
CA SER A 124 -5.75 -13.02 -9.87
C SER A 124 -6.56 -14.06 -10.63
N GLU A 125 -5.91 -15.10 -11.11
CA GLU A 125 -6.53 -16.27 -11.75
C GLU A 125 -5.93 -17.55 -11.16
N ALA A 126 -6.75 -18.57 -10.94
CA ALA A 126 -6.25 -19.87 -10.50
C ALA A 126 -5.56 -20.59 -11.65
N MET A 127 -4.43 -21.24 -11.36
CA MET A 127 -3.70 -22.00 -12.38
C MET A 127 -4.39 -23.32 -12.68
N ALA A 128 -4.49 -23.66 -13.97
CA ALA A 128 -5.18 -24.86 -14.43
C ALA A 128 -4.45 -26.15 -14.03
N GLU A 129 -3.12 -26.10 -14.03
CA GLU A 129 -2.26 -27.21 -13.63
C GLU A 129 -1.79 -27.01 -12.19
N ALA A 130 -1.95 -28.04 -11.35
CA ALA A 130 -1.49 -28.01 -9.97
C ALA A 130 0.04 -28.12 -9.91
N HIS A 131 0.64 -27.40 -8.97
CA HIS A 131 2.05 -27.54 -8.66
C HIS A 131 2.30 -28.90 -7.97
N PRO A 132 3.33 -29.68 -8.38
CA PRO A 132 3.58 -31.03 -7.83
C PRO A 132 3.74 -31.12 -6.31
N LYS A 133 4.17 -30.03 -5.67
CA LYS A 133 4.43 -29.96 -4.22
C LYS A 133 3.47 -29.03 -3.46
N PHE A 134 2.97 -27.99 -4.12
CA PHE A 134 2.21 -26.91 -3.48
C PHE A 134 0.75 -26.90 -3.95
N GLU A 135 0.35 -27.89 -4.74
CA GLU A 135 -1.02 -28.08 -5.23
C GLU A 135 -1.55 -26.84 -5.98
N ALA A 136 -2.69 -26.29 -5.57
CA ALA A 136 -3.28 -25.15 -6.22
C ALA A 136 -2.48 -23.87 -5.93
N TYR A 137 -2.18 -23.11 -6.98
CA TYR A 137 -1.56 -21.79 -6.91
C TYR A 137 -2.25 -20.85 -7.90
N GLY A 138 -2.03 -19.54 -7.76
CA GLY A 138 -2.66 -18.53 -8.61
C GLY A 138 -1.64 -17.65 -9.31
N HIS A 139 -2.00 -17.16 -10.48
CA HIS A 139 -1.26 -16.12 -11.18
C HIS A 139 -1.87 -14.75 -10.88
N TRP A 140 -1.04 -13.78 -10.49
CA TRP A 140 -1.45 -12.45 -10.07
C TRP A 140 -0.82 -11.40 -10.96
N VAL A 141 -1.60 -10.39 -11.32
CA VAL A 141 -1.17 -9.24 -12.11
C VAL A 141 -1.51 -7.97 -11.34
N TRP A 142 -0.49 -7.14 -11.12
CA TRP A 142 -0.62 -5.82 -10.50
C TRP A 142 -0.45 -4.75 -11.57
N THR A 143 -1.55 -4.08 -11.91
CA THR A 143 -1.52 -2.99 -12.89
C THR A 143 -1.29 -1.67 -12.19
N HIS A 144 -0.07 -1.12 -12.33
CA HIS A 144 0.31 0.12 -11.68
C HIS A 144 -0.37 1.31 -12.36
N TRP A 145 -1.01 2.15 -11.56
CA TRP A 145 -1.57 3.42 -12.00
C TRP A 145 -0.71 4.59 -11.51
N LEU A 146 -0.06 4.45 -10.37
CA LEU A 146 0.92 5.39 -9.82
C LEU A 146 2.14 4.57 -9.41
N ASP A 147 3.34 5.00 -9.80
CA ASP A 147 4.59 4.36 -9.41
C ASP A 147 5.67 5.41 -9.13
N SER A 148 6.30 5.35 -7.96
CA SER A 148 7.33 6.32 -7.56
C SER A 148 8.60 6.27 -8.42
N ARG A 149 8.75 5.26 -9.28
CA ARG A 149 9.88 5.08 -10.20
C ARG A 149 9.58 5.49 -11.64
N ALA A 150 8.33 5.85 -11.95
CA ALA A 150 7.91 6.27 -13.28
C ALA A 150 7.15 7.61 -13.19
N ALA A 151 7.40 8.52 -14.11
CA ALA A 151 6.62 9.76 -14.16
C ALA A 151 5.15 9.48 -14.51
N VAL A 152 4.23 10.35 -14.09
CA VAL A 152 2.82 10.25 -14.50
C VAL A 152 2.72 10.25 -16.02
N GLY A 153 2.06 9.23 -16.57
CA GLY A 153 1.88 9.05 -18.01
C GLY A 153 2.99 8.28 -18.72
N GLN A 154 4.08 7.94 -18.02
CA GLN A 154 5.08 7.00 -18.53
C GLN A 154 4.54 5.56 -18.49
N GLU A 155 5.01 4.73 -19.42
CA GLU A 155 4.77 3.30 -19.38
C GLU A 155 5.45 2.69 -18.14
N ILE A 156 4.68 1.95 -17.35
CA ILE A 156 5.16 1.23 -16.17
C ILE A 156 5.37 -0.22 -16.57
N ALA A 157 6.50 -0.79 -16.12
CA ALA A 157 6.81 -2.19 -16.39
C ALA A 157 5.69 -3.11 -15.85
N ARG A 158 5.47 -4.21 -16.55
CA ARG A 158 4.53 -5.25 -16.10
C ARG A 158 5.00 -5.81 -14.76
N ASP A 159 4.05 -5.94 -13.83
CA ASP A 159 4.27 -6.55 -12.52
C ASP A 159 3.31 -7.73 -12.35
N GLU A 160 3.87 -8.92 -12.19
CA GLU A 160 3.14 -10.18 -12.10
C GLU A 160 3.97 -11.29 -11.48
N GLY A 161 3.28 -12.26 -10.89
CA GLY A 161 3.90 -13.37 -10.19
C GLY A 161 2.92 -14.50 -9.91
N ASP A 162 3.48 -15.66 -9.65
CA ASP A 162 2.76 -16.84 -9.20
C ASP A 162 2.75 -16.87 -7.68
N MET A 163 1.58 -17.04 -7.08
CA MET A 163 1.34 -16.99 -5.64
C MET A 163 1.04 -18.40 -5.11
N TYR A 164 1.90 -18.88 -4.22
CA TYR A 164 1.79 -20.18 -3.56
C TYR A 164 1.36 -20.01 -2.10
N ASP A 165 0.27 -20.66 -1.70
CA ASP A 165 -0.15 -20.74 -0.29
C ASP A 165 0.77 -21.72 0.46
N LEU A 166 1.45 -21.23 1.49
CA LEU A 166 2.32 -22.03 2.35
C LEU A 166 1.64 -22.44 3.68
N GLY A 167 0.38 -22.05 3.88
CA GLY A 167 -0.37 -22.23 5.12
C GLY A 167 -0.16 -21.10 6.12
N GLU A 168 -1.01 -21.05 7.14
CA GLU A 168 -0.93 -20.09 8.26
C GLU A 168 -0.94 -18.60 7.84
N GLY A 169 -1.54 -18.29 6.69
CA GLY A 169 -1.59 -16.92 6.15
C GLY A 169 -0.26 -16.47 5.54
N LEU A 170 0.61 -17.40 5.18
CA LEU A 170 1.85 -17.15 4.45
C LEU A 170 1.68 -17.48 2.97
N PHE A 171 2.05 -16.54 2.11
CA PHE A 171 1.99 -16.67 0.67
C PHE A 171 3.32 -16.33 0.06
N LEU A 172 3.86 -17.21 -0.78
CA LEU A 172 5.10 -16.97 -1.48
C LEU A 172 4.82 -16.55 -2.91
N GLU A 173 5.25 -15.36 -3.26
CA GLU A 173 5.25 -14.86 -4.61
C GLU A 173 6.52 -15.29 -5.32
N HIS A 174 6.40 -15.83 -6.53
CA HIS A 174 7.49 -16.01 -7.46
C HIS A 174 7.23 -15.19 -8.72
N GLY A 175 8.09 -14.20 -8.98
CA GLY A 175 7.90 -13.28 -10.09
C GLY A 175 9.21 -12.84 -10.71
N HIS A 176 9.12 -11.90 -11.64
CA HIS A 176 10.29 -11.22 -12.17
C HIS A 176 9.93 -9.78 -12.55
N ALA A 177 10.85 -8.87 -12.29
CA ALA A 177 10.66 -7.46 -12.58
C ALA A 177 11.99 -6.80 -12.94
N PHE A 178 11.93 -5.61 -13.54
CA PHE A 178 13.13 -4.80 -13.75
C PHE A 178 13.69 -4.33 -12.40
N HIS A 179 14.92 -4.72 -12.08
CA HIS A 179 15.57 -4.30 -10.85
C HIS A 179 16.44 -3.07 -11.11
N PRO A 180 16.09 -1.88 -10.56
CA PRO A 180 16.77 -0.63 -10.92
C PRO A 180 18.26 -0.62 -10.59
N HIS A 181 18.66 -1.13 -9.41
CA HIS A 181 20.08 -1.19 -9.03
C HIS A 181 20.91 -2.20 -9.84
N LEU A 182 20.28 -3.26 -10.39
CA LEU A 182 20.98 -4.23 -11.23
C LEU A 182 20.97 -3.82 -12.71
N GLY A 183 20.15 -2.84 -13.09
CA GLY A 183 19.98 -2.38 -14.47
C GLY A 183 19.44 -3.44 -15.42
N ARG A 184 18.74 -4.47 -14.91
CA ARG A 184 18.23 -5.61 -15.68
C ARG A 184 17.04 -6.26 -15.01
N VAL A 185 16.32 -7.09 -15.76
CA VAL A 185 15.29 -7.98 -15.20
C VAL A 185 15.95 -9.01 -14.29
N ALA A 186 15.35 -9.20 -13.12
CA ALA A 186 15.73 -10.22 -12.15
C ALA A 186 14.48 -10.97 -11.69
N GLY A 187 14.64 -12.26 -11.41
CA GLY A 187 13.61 -13.02 -10.72
C GLY A 187 13.57 -12.60 -9.26
N HIS A 188 12.47 -12.84 -8.58
CA HIS A 188 12.38 -12.63 -7.15
C HIS A 188 11.45 -13.66 -6.52
N GLU A 189 11.67 -13.88 -5.23
CA GLU A 189 10.70 -14.52 -4.35
C GLU A 189 10.43 -13.63 -3.15
N GLU A 190 9.17 -13.25 -2.98
CA GLU A 190 8.69 -12.39 -1.90
C GLU A 190 7.76 -13.21 -1.00
N LEU A 191 8.12 -13.41 0.28
CA LEU A 191 7.22 -14.05 1.23
C LEU A 191 6.34 -13.00 1.87
N TRP A 192 5.04 -13.17 1.73
CA TRP A 192 4.01 -12.31 2.26
C TRP A 192 3.30 -13.00 3.41
N ARG A 193 2.94 -12.22 4.43
CA ARG A 193 2.07 -12.63 5.53
C ARG A 193 0.81 -11.79 5.54
N ASP A 194 -0.33 -12.44 5.68
CA ASP A 194 -1.59 -11.78 5.96
C ASP A 194 -1.58 -11.12 7.34
N VAL A 195 -1.95 -9.84 7.36
CA VAL A 195 -2.15 -9.08 8.58
C VAL A 195 -3.65 -8.99 8.84
N PRO A 196 -4.13 -9.40 10.03
CA PRO A 196 -5.55 -9.32 10.36
C PRO A 196 -6.10 -7.90 10.20
N VAL A 197 -7.23 -7.77 9.49
CA VAL A 197 -7.97 -6.51 9.44
C VAL A 197 -8.79 -6.38 10.71
N LEU A 198 -8.45 -5.40 11.55
CA LEU A 198 -9.13 -5.15 12.82
C LEU A 198 -9.94 -3.84 12.79
N SER A 199 -11.00 -3.76 13.58
CA SER A 199 -11.78 -2.53 13.78
C SER A 199 -11.02 -1.53 14.67
N THR A 200 -11.20 -0.22 14.46
CA THR A 200 -10.72 0.81 15.40
C THR A 200 -11.55 0.90 16.68
N GLY A 201 -12.56 0.05 16.88
CA GLY A 201 -13.42 0.07 18.06
C GLY A 201 -14.41 1.24 18.08
N ALA A 202 -14.61 1.93 16.95
CA ALA A 202 -15.77 2.79 16.75
C ALA A 202 -16.99 1.87 16.64
N SER A 203 -17.57 1.53 17.78
CA SER A 203 -18.76 0.70 17.89
C SER A 203 -19.89 1.37 17.12
N ALA A 204 -20.58 0.59 16.29
CA ALA A 204 -21.92 0.98 15.87
C ALA A 204 -22.81 1.12 17.12
N GLU A 205 -23.94 1.83 17.03
CA GLU A 205 -24.87 2.05 18.15
C GLU A 205 -25.32 0.75 18.87
N ASN A 206 -25.12 -0.41 18.24
CA ASN A 206 -25.40 -1.76 18.74
C ASN A 206 -24.22 -2.46 19.44
N GLY A 207 -23.05 -1.84 19.56
CA GLY A 207 -21.86 -2.42 20.20
C GLY A 207 -21.04 -3.37 19.32
N GLU A 208 -21.36 -3.52 18.02
CA GLU A 208 -20.57 -4.35 17.10
C GLU A 208 -19.33 -3.61 16.59
N GLU A 209 -18.18 -4.30 16.61
CA GLU A 209 -16.94 -3.81 16.01
C GLU A 209 -17.04 -3.84 14.48
N ARG A 210 -17.06 -2.67 13.84
CA ARG A 210 -17.04 -2.57 12.37
C ARG A 210 -15.65 -2.34 11.84
N LYS A 211 -15.24 -3.17 10.88
CA LYS A 211 -14.10 -2.93 10.00
C LYS A 211 -14.55 -2.00 8.87
N VAL A 212 -13.67 -1.10 8.46
CA VAL A 212 -13.98 -0.08 7.46
C VAL A 212 -12.86 -0.01 6.43
N CYS A 213 -13.24 0.18 5.18
CA CYS A 213 -12.37 0.51 4.06
C CYS A 213 -12.82 1.85 3.46
N VAL A 214 -11.88 2.76 3.25
CA VAL A 214 -12.12 4.04 2.59
C VAL A 214 -11.02 4.27 1.57
N LEU A 215 -11.40 4.67 0.35
CA LEU A 215 -10.48 5.02 -0.72
C LEU A 215 -10.73 6.43 -1.22
N LEU A 216 -9.68 7.26 -1.24
CA LEU A 216 -9.68 8.56 -1.91
C LEU A 216 -8.68 8.53 -3.08
N ARG A 217 -9.04 9.17 -4.19
CA ARG A 217 -8.18 9.34 -5.36
C ARG A 217 -8.13 10.79 -5.81
N CYS A 218 -6.99 11.24 -6.31
CA CYS A 218 -6.87 12.49 -7.07
C CYS A 218 -6.09 12.24 -8.37
N GLU A 219 -6.47 12.92 -9.45
CA GLU A 219 -5.74 12.88 -10.73
C GLU A 219 -5.83 14.25 -11.41
N ASP A 220 -4.67 14.74 -11.84
CA ASP A 220 -4.56 15.82 -12.82
C ASP A 220 -3.37 15.47 -13.72
N ARG A 221 -3.64 14.88 -14.89
CA ARG A 221 -2.59 14.42 -15.81
C ARG A 221 -1.79 15.56 -16.40
N GLU A 222 -2.39 16.72 -16.61
CA GLU A 222 -1.71 17.87 -17.19
C GLU A 222 -0.66 18.43 -16.24
N GLN A 223 -0.93 18.35 -14.93
CA GLN A 223 0.00 18.75 -13.88
C GLN A 223 0.90 17.60 -13.39
N GLY A 224 0.77 16.39 -13.96
CA GLY A 224 1.52 15.22 -13.53
C GLY A 224 1.19 14.80 -12.09
N ILE A 225 -0.09 14.89 -11.72
CA ILE A 225 -0.59 14.56 -10.38
C ILE A 225 -1.38 13.26 -10.42
N ARG A 226 -0.99 12.33 -9.56
CA ARG A 226 -1.79 11.15 -9.19
C ARG A 226 -1.65 10.91 -7.71
N GLY A 227 -2.75 10.55 -7.04
CA GLY A 227 -2.69 10.18 -5.64
C GLY A 227 -3.76 9.19 -5.26
N VAL A 228 -3.43 8.33 -4.30
CA VAL A 228 -4.35 7.36 -3.68
C VAL A 228 -4.13 7.39 -2.18
N VAL A 229 -5.23 7.39 -1.42
CA VAL A 229 -5.24 7.11 0.02
C VAL A 229 -6.19 5.95 0.26
N ILE A 230 -5.70 4.89 0.89
CA ILE A 230 -6.51 3.73 1.29
C ILE A 230 -6.42 3.55 2.79
N ARG A 231 -7.58 3.47 3.46
CA ARG A 231 -7.71 2.94 4.82
C ARG A 231 -8.28 1.54 4.73
N VAL A 232 -7.71 0.59 5.48
CA VAL A 232 -8.27 -0.74 5.73
C VAL A 232 -8.17 -1.02 7.24
N GLY A 233 -9.30 -1.05 7.93
CA GLY A 233 -9.37 -1.26 9.37
C GLY A 233 -8.56 -0.21 10.16
N ARG A 234 -7.52 -0.70 10.86
CA ARG A 234 -6.56 0.07 11.68
C ARG A 234 -5.36 0.62 10.90
N TYR A 235 -5.29 0.41 9.59
CA TYR A 235 -4.19 0.89 8.76
C TYR A 235 -4.68 1.89 7.73
N CYS A 236 -3.87 2.91 7.45
CA CYS A 236 -4.09 3.84 6.35
C CYS A 236 -2.76 4.16 5.67
N GLN A 237 -2.73 4.09 4.35
CA GLN A 237 -1.58 4.46 3.53
C GLN A 237 -2.00 5.48 2.48
N GLY A 238 -1.16 6.48 2.28
CA GLY A 238 -1.33 7.49 1.26
C GLY A 238 -0.09 7.58 0.39
N ILE A 239 -0.28 7.78 -0.91
CA ILE A 239 0.76 8.10 -1.87
C ILE A 239 0.25 9.20 -2.80
N LEU A 240 1.10 10.19 -3.04
CA LEU A 240 0.86 11.31 -3.96
C LEU A 240 2.12 11.52 -4.78
N GLN A 241 1.98 11.46 -6.09
CA GLN A 241 2.96 11.94 -7.04
C GLN A 241 2.51 13.31 -7.53
N PHE A 242 3.43 14.29 -7.48
CA PHE A 242 3.28 15.61 -8.05
C PHE A 242 4.54 15.90 -8.87
N GLY A 243 4.44 15.79 -10.19
CA GLY A 243 5.62 15.83 -11.06
C GLY A 243 6.61 14.73 -10.70
N GLU A 244 7.85 15.11 -10.39
CA GLU A 244 8.92 14.17 -10.00
C GLU A 244 8.97 13.87 -8.49
N VAL A 245 8.11 14.51 -7.68
CA VAL A 245 8.13 14.35 -6.22
C VAL A 245 7.05 13.37 -5.80
N THR A 246 7.45 12.38 -5.00
CA THR A 246 6.52 11.46 -4.33
C THR A 246 6.46 11.78 -2.84
N THR A 247 5.24 11.93 -2.31
CA THR A 247 4.96 12.01 -0.88
C THR A 247 4.15 10.79 -0.47
N THR A 248 4.51 10.18 0.66
CA THR A 248 3.80 9.02 1.19
C THR A 248 3.55 9.16 2.68
N GLU A 249 2.50 8.51 3.17
CA GLU A 249 2.25 8.36 4.60
C GLU A 249 1.77 6.94 4.93
N ARG A 250 2.14 6.45 6.11
CA ARG A 250 1.53 5.29 6.77
C ARG A 250 1.03 5.71 8.15
N TRP A 251 -0.20 5.32 8.45
CA TRP A 251 -0.87 5.56 9.72
C TRP A 251 -1.40 4.25 10.27
N GLU A 252 -1.27 4.09 11.58
CA GLU A 252 -1.71 2.93 12.32
C GLU A 252 -2.52 3.40 13.52
N PHE A 253 -3.62 2.71 13.79
CA PHE A 253 -4.43 2.96 14.97
C PHE A 253 -3.85 2.20 16.15
N ASP A 254 -3.30 2.95 17.10
CA ASP A 254 -2.62 2.42 18.27
C ASP A 254 -3.62 1.79 19.26
N VAL A 255 -3.34 0.54 19.63
CA VAL A 255 -4.09 -0.22 20.65
C VAL A 255 -3.09 -0.84 21.63
N GLU A 256 -1.93 -0.22 21.85
CA GLU A 256 -1.01 -0.65 22.92
C GLU A 256 -1.77 -0.64 24.26
N ASP A 257 -2.11 -1.84 24.75
CA ASP A 257 -2.38 -2.12 26.16
C ASP A 257 -1.08 -1.87 26.92
N LYS A 258 -0.73 -0.60 27.15
CA LYS A 258 0.27 -0.29 28.17
C LYS A 258 -0.42 -0.51 29.50
N ASP A 259 -0.07 -1.64 30.12
CA ASP A 259 -0.28 -1.88 31.54
C ASP A 259 -0.07 -0.56 32.31
N ASP A 260 -1.14 -0.13 32.99
CA ASP A 260 -1.24 1.01 33.91
C ASP A 260 -1.32 2.47 33.39
N VAL A 261 -1.49 2.73 32.09
CA VAL A 261 -1.92 4.09 31.65
C VAL A 261 -3.04 3.99 30.63
N GLN A 262 -4.25 4.45 30.99
CA GLN A 262 -5.36 4.67 30.06
C GLN A 262 -5.00 5.81 29.08
N GLU A 263 -4.11 5.57 28.14
CA GLU A 263 -3.97 6.45 26.97
C GLU A 263 -5.13 6.20 26.02
N GLU A 264 -5.78 7.27 25.56
CA GLU A 264 -6.85 7.18 24.57
C GLU A 264 -6.31 6.61 23.25
N LYS A 265 -6.96 5.56 22.73
CA LYS A 265 -6.65 4.95 21.43
C LYS A 265 -6.71 6.01 20.34
N LYS A 266 -5.64 6.12 19.53
CA LYS A 266 -5.52 7.18 18.52
C LYS A 266 -4.78 6.71 17.28
N TRP A 267 -5.07 7.39 16.18
CA TRP A 267 -4.28 7.27 14.96
C TRP A 267 -2.90 7.90 15.14
N LYS A 268 -1.86 7.17 14.74
CA LYS A 268 -0.48 7.61 14.77
C LYS A 268 0.13 7.46 13.39
N ARG A 269 0.77 8.52 12.88
CA ARG A 269 1.57 8.42 11.66
C ARG A 269 2.85 7.68 11.99
N THR A 270 3.00 6.48 11.44
CA THR A 270 4.16 5.61 11.67
C THR A 270 5.25 5.82 10.63
N ALA A 271 4.90 6.23 9.40
CA ALA A 271 5.87 6.61 8.39
C ALA A 271 5.41 7.80 7.52
N ARG A 272 6.37 8.57 7.02
CA ARG A 272 6.19 9.64 6.06
C ARG A 272 7.45 9.91 5.25
N THR A 273 7.28 10.10 3.94
CA THR A 273 8.30 10.70 3.06
C THR A 273 7.70 11.85 2.25
N GLY A 274 8.50 12.87 1.91
CA GLY A 274 8.04 14.05 1.22
C GLY A 274 7.19 15.02 2.07
N ASP A 275 6.82 16.15 1.46
CA ASP A 275 6.28 17.32 2.18
C ASP A 275 4.87 17.72 1.73
N ALA A 276 4.31 17.07 0.70
CA ALA A 276 2.97 17.39 0.22
C ALA A 276 1.87 16.95 1.21
N PHE A 277 0.69 17.54 1.09
CA PHE A 277 -0.46 17.17 1.91
C PHE A 277 -1.11 15.88 1.41
N LEU A 278 -1.42 14.96 2.33
CA LEU A 278 -2.20 13.76 2.08
C LEU A 278 -3.44 13.77 3.00
N PRO A 279 -4.67 13.58 2.49
CA PRO A 279 -5.88 13.61 3.30
C PRO A 279 -6.12 12.32 4.10
N CYS A 280 -5.06 11.66 4.59
CA CYS A 280 -5.16 10.40 5.36
C CYS A 280 -6.14 10.53 6.54
N ALA A 281 -6.05 11.64 7.29
CA ALA A 281 -6.91 11.88 8.45
C ALA A 281 -8.41 12.01 8.11
N VAL A 282 -8.75 12.34 6.86
CA VAL A 282 -10.16 12.37 6.44
C VAL A 282 -10.76 10.97 6.51
N THR A 283 -10.00 9.94 6.14
CA THR A 283 -10.44 8.54 6.16
C THR A 283 -10.75 8.01 7.56
N PHE A 284 -10.33 8.72 8.62
CA PHE A 284 -10.55 8.31 10.00
C PHE A 284 -11.98 8.63 10.48
N ARG A 285 -12.62 9.63 9.86
CA ARG A 285 -13.94 10.17 10.22
C ARG A 285 -15.06 9.44 9.46
N THR A 286 -15.29 8.20 9.83
CA THR A 286 -16.20 7.27 9.11
C THR A 286 -17.66 7.71 9.11
N GLU A 287 -18.04 8.56 10.05
CA GLU A 287 -19.37 9.15 10.22
C GLU A 287 -19.68 10.26 9.21
N VAL A 288 -18.67 10.89 8.61
CA VAL A 288 -18.84 11.97 7.63
C VAL A 288 -18.32 11.63 6.24
N VAL A 289 -17.40 10.66 6.11
CA VAL A 289 -16.90 10.24 4.80
C VAL A 289 -17.98 9.48 4.04
N GLN A 290 -18.27 9.95 2.84
CA GLN A 290 -19.28 9.38 1.96
C GLN A 290 -18.72 9.20 0.55
N LEU A 291 -19.23 8.20 -0.15
CA LEU A 291 -18.93 7.97 -1.57
C LEU A 291 -19.22 9.23 -2.40
N GLY A 292 -18.30 9.60 -3.29
CA GLY A 292 -18.36 10.81 -4.10
C GLY A 292 -18.08 12.12 -3.34
N GLY A 293 -17.87 12.06 -2.03
CA GLY A 293 -17.42 13.20 -1.23
C GLY A 293 -16.07 13.72 -1.71
N ARG A 294 -15.80 15.01 -1.52
CA ARG A 294 -14.59 15.67 -2.04
C ARG A 294 -13.80 16.34 -0.93
N VAL A 295 -12.48 16.27 -1.04
CA VAL A 295 -11.52 16.93 -0.15
C VAL A 295 -10.60 17.79 -1.00
N ARG A 296 -10.56 19.10 -0.74
CA ARG A 296 -9.69 20.03 -1.45
C ARG A 296 -8.63 20.59 -0.52
N HIS A 297 -7.39 20.60 -0.98
CA HIS A 297 -6.28 21.26 -0.30
C HIS A 297 -5.19 21.62 -1.31
N GLY A 298 -4.70 22.87 -1.28
CA GLY A 298 -3.58 23.30 -2.11
C GLY A 298 -3.81 23.14 -3.62
N GLY A 299 -5.05 23.32 -4.08
CA GLY A 299 -5.42 23.15 -5.50
C GLY A 299 -5.65 21.70 -5.94
N ILE A 300 -5.40 20.72 -5.07
CA ILE A 300 -5.64 19.29 -5.35
C ILE A 300 -7.00 18.90 -4.79
N GLU A 301 -7.85 18.31 -5.64
CA GLU A 301 -9.13 17.72 -5.26
C GLU A 301 -9.00 16.20 -5.20
N TRP A 302 -9.38 15.64 -4.06
CA TRP A 302 -9.50 14.21 -3.84
C TRP A 302 -10.97 13.82 -3.80
N VAL A 303 -11.32 12.70 -4.42
CA VAL A 303 -12.67 12.15 -4.45
C VAL A 303 -12.69 10.84 -3.69
N THR A 304 -13.66 10.65 -2.82
CA THR A 304 -13.92 9.35 -2.18
C THR A 304 -14.54 8.40 -3.20
N GLU A 305 -13.82 7.36 -3.61
CA GLU A 305 -14.28 6.39 -4.62
C GLU A 305 -14.78 5.08 -4.01
N GLU A 306 -14.41 4.79 -2.76
CA GLU A 306 -14.86 3.59 -2.05
C GLU A 306 -15.11 3.89 -0.57
N VAL A 307 -16.26 3.46 -0.07
CA VAL A 307 -16.57 3.40 1.36
C VAL A 307 -17.27 2.07 1.62
N TRP A 308 -16.65 1.21 2.42
CA TRP A 308 -17.16 -0.12 2.73
C TRP A 308 -17.02 -0.41 4.22
N ALA A 309 -18.04 -1.00 4.82
CA ALA A 309 -18.02 -1.40 6.22
C ALA A 309 -18.53 -2.84 6.36
N TRP A 310 -17.89 -3.63 7.23
CA TRP A 310 -18.24 -5.02 7.47
C TRP A 310 -17.89 -5.45 8.89
N ASN A 311 -18.47 -6.57 9.32
CA ASN A 311 -18.25 -7.18 10.65
C ASN A 311 -17.10 -8.20 10.61
#